data_AF-A0A2P7Q2D7-F1
#
_entry.id   AF-A0A2P7Q2D7-F1
#
_cell.length_a   1.000
_cell.length_b   1.000
_cell.length_c   1.000
_cell.angle_alpha   90.00
_cell.angle_beta   90.00
_cell.angle_gamma   90.00
#
_symmetry.space_group_name_H-M   'P 1'
#
loop_
_entity.id
_entity.type
_entity.pdbx_description
1 polymer ?
#
loop_
_entity_poly.entity_id
_entity_poly.type
_entity_poly.pdbx_seq_one_letter_code
_entity_poly.pdbx_strand_id
1 'polypeptide(L)'
;MIPNRNVVIIPAMKRSGNNGNKDEIPKLRVAAYCRVSTDSEEQSSSYDVQIEHYTEFIKKKNEGHLPQYYVENSHESIIPKELYLQVQEEIHRRSNIYTGEGKNKRIYSSKYALSAITFCGDCGDIYRRVYWNIHGRKEFVWRCVTRIEQGPEVCKNRTVKEDELYGAVMTAINKLLAGGNNMIKTLEENIHAVIGETTEYQISEINNSLEEKQKELIKLANKGQDYEHLAEEIDELRDKRQTLLVEDASLSGENERIDDLIEFICKNKFRTLEYDDKLVRKIIQSVTVYEDHFVISFKSGIEMEI
;
A
#
# COMPACT_ATOMS: atom_id res chain seq x y z
N MET A 1 -8.68 -16.52 -26.93
CA MET A 1 -9.64 -17.02 -25.94
C MET A 1 -10.26 -15.82 -25.25
N ILE A 2 -11.60 -15.71 -25.26
CA ILE A 2 -12.29 -14.63 -24.55
C ILE A 2 -12.14 -14.96 -23.06
N PRO A 3 -11.56 -14.08 -22.22
CA PRO A 3 -11.46 -14.33 -20.79
C PRO A 3 -12.86 -14.53 -20.23
N ASN A 4 -13.02 -15.52 -19.35
CA ASN A 4 -14.30 -15.83 -18.72
C ASN A 4 -14.78 -14.56 -17.97
N ARG A 5 -15.86 -13.95 -18.45
CA ARG A 5 -16.41 -12.72 -17.88
C ARG A 5 -17.33 -13.09 -16.73
N ASN A 6 -16.86 -12.92 -15.51
CA ASN A 6 -17.71 -13.03 -14.32
C ASN A 6 -18.50 -11.74 -14.16
N VAL A 7 -19.83 -11.84 -14.25
CA VAL A 7 -20.77 -10.73 -14.07
C VAL A 7 -21.35 -10.84 -12.66
N VAL A 8 -21.04 -9.87 -11.82
CA VAL A 8 -21.63 -9.75 -10.49
C VAL A 8 -22.71 -8.67 -10.51
N ILE A 9 -23.91 -9.02 -10.07
CA ILE A 9 -25.00 -8.07 -9.87
C ILE A 9 -24.86 -7.48 -8.46
N ILE A 10 -24.74 -6.16 -8.36
CA ILE A 10 -24.81 -5.38 -7.13
C ILE A 10 -26.22 -4.80 -7.07
N PRO A 11 -27.13 -5.34 -6.25
CA PRO A 11 -28.52 -4.92 -6.25
C PRO A 11 -28.76 -3.49 -5.72
N ALA A 12 -29.97 -2.98 -5.93
CA ALA A 12 -30.41 -1.66 -5.46
C ALA A 12 -30.74 -1.68 -3.96
N MET A 13 -30.10 -0.83 -3.15
CA MET A 13 -30.42 -0.65 -1.73
C MET A 13 -31.80 -0.02 -1.52
N LYS A 14 -32.60 -0.57 -0.61
CA LYS A 14 -33.81 0.09 -0.09
C LYS A 14 -33.41 1.09 0.99
N ARG A 15 -33.65 2.39 0.76
CA ARG A 15 -33.35 3.43 1.76
C ARG A 15 -34.26 3.30 2.99
N SER A 16 -33.66 2.99 4.15
CA SER A 16 -34.03 3.61 5.43
C SER A 16 -33.26 4.93 5.58
N GLY A 17 -33.89 5.95 6.14
CA GLY A 17 -33.49 7.37 6.01
C GLY A 17 -32.04 7.76 6.36
N ASN A 18 -31.49 8.62 5.50
CA ASN A 18 -30.34 9.56 5.58
C ASN A 18 -29.38 9.61 6.80
N ASN A 19 -28.07 9.51 6.56
CA ASN A 19 -27.11 10.66 6.38
C ASN A 19 -25.64 10.17 6.32
N GLY A 20 -24.83 10.62 5.35
CA GLY A 20 -23.37 10.45 5.34
C GLY A 20 -22.70 10.52 3.96
N ASN A 21 -21.63 11.32 3.84
CA ASN A 21 -20.98 11.82 2.61
C ASN A 21 -20.46 10.73 1.64
N LYS A 22 -20.60 10.95 0.32
CA LYS A 22 -20.25 9.99 -0.76
C LYS A 22 -19.08 10.48 -1.62
N ASP A 23 -17.94 9.78 -1.55
CA ASP A 23 -16.84 9.95 -2.51
C ASP A 23 -17.29 9.64 -3.96
N GLU A 24 -16.65 10.29 -4.94
CA GLU A 24 -17.08 10.31 -6.35
C GLU A 24 -16.61 9.07 -7.14
N ILE A 25 -17.58 8.25 -7.56
CA ILE A 25 -17.40 7.06 -8.43
C ILE A 25 -17.22 7.53 -9.90
N PRO A 26 -16.28 6.96 -10.67
CA PRO A 26 -16.05 7.35 -12.07
C PRO A 26 -17.26 7.09 -12.98
N LYS A 27 -17.61 8.05 -13.83
CA LYS A 27 -18.84 8.06 -14.63
C LYS A 27 -18.76 7.12 -15.84
N LEU A 28 -19.68 6.15 -15.91
CA LEU A 28 -19.91 5.33 -17.11
C LEU A 28 -20.47 6.20 -18.25
N ARG A 29 -20.05 5.93 -19.49
CA ARG A 29 -20.61 6.55 -20.70
C ARG A 29 -21.87 5.80 -21.11
N VAL A 30 -23.02 6.47 -21.06
CA VAL A 30 -24.34 5.90 -21.39
C VAL A 30 -24.97 6.72 -22.52
N ALA A 31 -25.68 6.08 -23.44
CA ALA A 31 -26.47 6.74 -24.49
C ALA A 31 -27.93 6.30 -24.40
N ALA A 32 -28.86 7.22 -24.62
CA ALA A 32 -30.29 6.93 -24.71
C ALA A 32 -30.74 6.89 -26.18
N TYR A 33 -31.54 5.89 -26.55
CA TYR A 33 -32.20 5.82 -27.86
C TYR A 33 -33.67 6.21 -27.70
N CYS A 34 -34.07 7.30 -28.35
CA CYS A 34 -35.45 7.78 -28.35
C CYS A 34 -36.00 7.67 -29.78
N ARG A 35 -37.20 7.10 -29.94
CA ARG A 35 -37.89 6.98 -31.23
C ARG A 35 -39.15 7.85 -31.21
N VAL A 36 -39.17 8.88 -32.04
CA VAL A 36 -40.37 9.72 -32.24
C VAL A 36 -41.14 9.17 -33.44
N SER A 37 -42.43 8.91 -33.27
CA SER A 37 -43.29 8.41 -34.35
C SER A 37 -44.05 9.60 -34.94
N THR A 38 -43.81 9.89 -36.22
CA THR A 38 -44.48 10.86 -37.12
C THR A 38 -44.17 12.38 -36.98
N ASP A 39 -44.15 13.07 -38.12
CA ASP A 39 -43.67 14.45 -38.37
C ASP A 39 -44.71 15.56 -38.03
N SER A 40 -45.16 15.64 -36.78
CA SER A 40 -46.06 16.71 -36.29
C SER A 40 -45.28 17.78 -35.49
N GLU A 41 -45.61 19.06 -35.65
CA GLU A 41 -44.96 20.19 -34.92
C GLU A 41 -45.16 20.12 -33.39
N GLU A 42 -46.24 19.50 -32.90
CA GLU A 42 -46.49 19.26 -31.47
C GLU A 42 -45.44 18.32 -30.83
N GLN A 43 -44.73 17.53 -31.65
CA GLN A 43 -43.69 16.58 -31.22
C GLN A 43 -42.30 17.21 -31.03
N SER A 44 -42.07 18.46 -31.45
CA SER A 44 -40.83 19.19 -31.11
C SER A 44 -40.67 19.27 -29.58
N SER A 45 -41.76 19.60 -28.90
CA SER A 45 -41.85 19.57 -27.43
C SER A 45 -41.63 18.16 -26.87
N SER A 46 -42.14 17.10 -27.51
CA SER A 46 -41.98 15.69 -27.08
C SER A 46 -40.55 15.20 -27.20
N TYR A 47 -39.83 15.61 -28.25
CA TYR A 47 -38.42 15.27 -28.43
C TYR A 47 -37.54 16.02 -27.44
N ASP A 48 -37.78 17.32 -27.24
CA ASP A 48 -37.05 18.14 -26.28
C ASP A 48 -37.30 17.66 -24.84
N VAL A 49 -38.54 17.28 -24.50
CA VAL A 49 -38.90 16.66 -23.21
C VAL A 49 -38.24 15.30 -23.04
N GLN A 50 -38.14 14.47 -24.09
CA GLN A 50 -37.44 13.19 -24.02
C GLN A 50 -35.93 13.37 -23.83
N ILE A 51 -35.31 14.32 -24.53
CA ILE A 51 -33.90 14.68 -24.33
C ILE A 51 -33.70 15.16 -22.90
N GLU A 52 -34.53 16.08 -22.43
CA GLU A 52 -34.43 16.63 -21.08
C GLU A 52 -34.57 15.52 -20.03
N HIS A 53 -35.61 14.68 -20.15
CA HIS A 53 -35.86 13.56 -19.26
C HIS A 53 -34.69 12.56 -19.18
N TYR A 54 -34.19 12.07 -20.32
CA TYR A 54 -33.10 11.09 -20.32
C TYR A 54 -31.75 11.73 -19.97
N THR A 55 -31.53 13.00 -20.29
CA THR A 55 -30.35 13.75 -19.88
C THR A 55 -30.33 13.92 -18.36
N GLU A 56 -31.47 14.24 -17.74
CA GLU A 56 -31.62 14.28 -16.28
C GLU A 56 -31.42 12.90 -15.65
N PHE A 57 -32.02 11.86 -16.24
CA PHE A 57 -31.91 10.49 -15.73
C PHE A 57 -30.47 9.97 -15.74
N ILE A 58 -29.71 10.20 -16.83
CA ILE A 58 -28.31 9.79 -16.96
C ILE A 58 -27.38 10.63 -16.06
N LYS A 59 -27.71 11.90 -15.81
CA LYS A 59 -26.92 12.76 -14.90
C LYS A 59 -27.10 12.40 -13.42
N LYS A 60 -28.14 11.64 -13.07
CA LYS A 60 -28.44 11.24 -11.68
C LYS A 60 -27.52 10.10 -11.26
N LYS A 61 -26.64 10.33 -10.26
CA LYS A 61 -25.78 9.29 -9.66
C LYS A 61 -26.68 8.16 -9.13
N ASN A 62 -26.43 6.91 -9.54
CA ASN A 62 -27.16 5.77 -9.00
C ASN A 62 -26.70 5.55 -7.55
N GLU A 63 -27.45 6.11 -6.62
CA GLU A 63 -27.21 6.02 -5.18
C GLU A 63 -27.76 4.74 -4.54
N GLY A 64 -27.87 3.66 -5.33
CA GLY A 64 -28.51 2.40 -4.92
C GLY A 64 -29.98 2.29 -5.36
N HIS A 65 -30.45 3.09 -6.30
CA HIS A 65 -31.83 3.02 -6.82
C HIS A 65 -32.03 1.91 -7.85
N LEU A 66 -30.96 1.50 -8.55
CA LEU A 66 -30.96 0.46 -9.56
C LEU A 66 -29.84 -0.55 -9.31
N PRO A 67 -30.00 -1.83 -9.71
CA PRO A 67 -28.92 -2.80 -9.71
C PRO A 67 -27.75 -2.29 -10.56
N GLN A 68 -26.55 -2.29 -9.98
CA GLN A 68 -25.27 -2.09 -10.66
C GLN A 68 -24.68 -3.45 -11.03
N TYR A 69 -23.77 -3.48 -12.01
CA TYR A 69 -23.14 -4.72 -12.46
C TYR A 69 -21.63 -4.52 -12.45
N TYR A 70 -20.91 -5.35 -11.68
CA TYR A 70 -19.46 -5.40 -11.69
C TYR A 70 -19.03 -6.59 -12.55
N VAL A 71 -18.42 -6.30 -13.70
CA VAL A 71 -17.94 -7.31 -14.63
C VAL A 71 -16.43 -7.36 -14.58
N GLU A 72 -15.88 -8.42 -14.02
CA GLU A 72 -14.44 -8.63 -13.99
C GLU A 72 -13.90 -8.87 -15.41
N ASN A 73 -12.74 -8.29 -15.72
CA ASN A 73 -12.07 -8.41 -17.02
C ASN A 73 -12.94 -8.00 -18.22
N SER A 74 -13.90 -7.07 -18.02
CA SER A 74 -14.75 -6.57 -19.10
C SER A 74 -13.95 -5.80 -20.16
N HIS A 75 -12.89 -5.12 -19.73
CA HIS A 75 -11.94 -4.44 -20.58
C HIS A 75 -10.53 -4.86 -20.19
N GLU A 76 -9.59 -4.68 -21.12
CA GLU A 76 -8.17 -4.84 -20.82
C GLU A 76 -7.78 -3.92 -19.67
N SER A 77 -7.06 -4.47 -18.70
CA SER A 77 -6.60 -3.72 -17.54
C SER A 77 -5.58 -2.67 -17.98
N ILE A 78 -5.74 -1.42 -17.53
CA ILE A 78 -4.73 -0.37 -17.75
C ILE A 78 -3.44 -0.71 -16.99
N ILE A 79 -3.58 -1.32 -15.81
CA ILE A 79 -2.49 -1.70 -14.91
C ILE A 79 -2.64 -3.19 -14.60
N PRO A 80 -1.58 -4.02 -14.76
CA PRO A 80 -1.60 -5.42 -14.36
C PRO A 80 -1.99 -5.58 -12.89
N LYS A 81 -2.74 -6.64 -12.56
CA LYS A 81 -3.23 -6.89 -11.20
C LYS A 81 -2.10 -7.00 -10.18
N GLU A 82 -0.99 -7.64 -10.56
CA GLU A 82 0.22 -7.76 -9.75
C GLU A 82 0.80 -6.39 -9.37
N LEU A 83 0.99 -5.51 -10.35
CA LEU A 83 1.47 -4.15 -10.11
C LEU A 83 0.50 -3.34 -9.24
N TYR A 84 -0.81 -3.53 -9.41
CA TYR A 84 -1.81 -2.91 -8.53
C TYR A 84 -1.66 -3.38 -7.08
N LEU A 85 -1.47 -4.69 -6.84
CA LEU A 85 -1.29 -5.24 -5.50
C LEU A 85 0.00 -4.73 -4.85
N GLN A 86 1.11 -4.65 -5.57
CA GLN A 86 2.36 -4.04 -5.09
C GLN A 86 2.16 -2.58 -4.67
N VAL A 87 1.32 -1.82 -5.40
CA VAL A 87 0.98 -0.45 -5.02
C VAL A 87 0.11 -0.42 -3.76
N GLN A 88 -0.84 -1.35 -3.60
CA GLN A 88 -1.65 -1.46 -2.38
C GLN A 88 -0.78 -1.80 -1.16
N GLU A 89 0.17 -2.74 -1.30
CA GLU A 89 1.19 -3.05 -0.29
C GLU A 89 1.95 -1.78 0.13
N GLU A 90 2.48 -1.01 -0.82
CA GLU A 90 3.26 0.20 -0.52
C GLU A 90 2.39 1.30 0.13
N ILE A 91 1.11 1.42 -0.25
CA ILE A 91 0.16 2.33 0.40
C ILE A 91 -0.07 1.89 1.85
N HIS A 92 -0.32 0.61 2.09
CA HIS A 92 -0.52 0.05 3.42
C HIS A 92 0.72 0.23 4.30
N ARG A 93 1.91 -0.03 3.73
CA ARG A 93 3.18 0.22 4.40
C ARG A 93 3.32 1.68 4.81
N ARG A 94 3.03 2.63 3.92
CA ARG A 94 3.12 4.08 4.21
C ARG A 94 2.08 4.59 5.19
N SER A 95 0.88 4.01 5.25
CA SER A 95 -0.13 4.42 6.23
C SER A 95 0.26 4.06 7.65
N ASN A 96 1.02 2.98 7.83
CA ASN A 96 1.33 2.39 9.13
C ASN A 96 2.68 2.85 9.71
N ILE A 97 3.40 3.76 9.04
CA ILE A 97 4.67 4.31 9.56
C ILE A 97 4.36 5.42 10.56
N TYR A 98 4.49 5.09 11.84
CA TYR A 98 4.40 6.01 12.96
C TYR A 98 5.72 6.01 13.75
N THR A 99 6.15 7.17 14.24
CA THR A 99 7.46 7.30 14.89
C THR A 99 7.36 8.04 16.22
N GLY A 100 8.26 7.66 17.15
CA GLY A 100 8.31 8.19 18.50
C GLY A 100 7.21 7.70 19.43
N GLU A 101 7.34 7.99 20.72
CA GLU A 101 6.38 7.61 21.76
C GLU A 101 4.95 8.13 21.49
N GLY A 102 4.83 9.30 20.86
CA GLY A 102 3.55 9.90 20.48
C GLY A 102 2.90 9.34 19.21
N LYS A 103 3.49 8.31 18.57
CA LYS A 103 3.05 7.78 17.26
C LYS A 103 2.77 8.89 16.24
N ASN A 104 3.73 9.80 16.10
CA ASN A 104 3.57 10.93 15.19
C ASN A 104 3.67 10.46 13.73
N LYS A 105 2.75 10.91 12.88
CA LYS A 105 2.85 10.70 11.43
C LYS A 105 3.85 11.69 10.86
N ARG A 106 5.03 11.22 10.48
CA ARG A 106 6.09 12.07 9.90
C ARG A 106 6.10 11.91 8.38
N ILE A 107 5.89 13.01 7.66
CA ILE A 107 6.10 13.06 6.21
C ILE A 107 7.60 13.21 5.97
N TYR A 108 8.19 12.29 5.22
CA TYR A 108 9.60 12.33 4.89
C TYR A 108 9.79 12.41 3.37
N SER A 109 10.82 13.15 2.96
CA SER A 109 11.28 13.16 1.58
C SER A 109 12.10 11.91 1.32
N SER A 110 11.76 11.16 0.27
CA SER A 110 12.54 10.02 -0.20
C SER A 110 13.84 10.43 -0.90
N LYS A 111 14.26 11.70 -0.85
CA LYS A 111 15.45 12.21 -1.55
C LYS A 111 16.76 11.56 -1.10
N TYR A 112 16.92 11.28 0.20
CA TYR A 112 18.13 10.67 0.77
C TYR A 112 17.80 9.30 1.36
N ALA A 113 18.67 8.30 1.20
CA ALA A 113 18.39 6.94 1.64
C ALA A 113 18.18 6.81 3.14
N LEU A 114 18.96 7.54 3.95
CA LEU A 114 18.86 7.52 5.41
C LEU A 114 17.66 8.30 5.96
N SER A 115 16.98 9.09 5.13
CA SER A 115 15.75 9.77 5.52
C SER A 115 14.67 8.73 5.77
N ALA A 116 14.06 8.77 6.95
CA ALA A 116 12.98 7.88 7.41
C ALA A 116 13.36 6.46 7.85
N ILE A 117 14.63 6.09 7.72
CA ILE A 117 15.15 4.85 8.30
C ILE A 117 16.10 5.10 9.47
N THR A 118 16.46 6.36 9.74
CA THR A 118 17.29 6.73 10.89
C THR A 118 16.42 7.15 12.08
N PHE A 119 16.53 6.46 13.20
CA PHE A 119 15.72 6.62 14.40
C PHE A 119 16.57 6.98 15.63
N CYS A 120 15.92 7.61 16.60
CA CYS A 120 16.49 7.95 17.89
C CYS A 120 16.33 6.80 18.87
N GLY A 121 17.44 6.31 19.44
CA GLY A 121 17.41 5.26 20.47
C GLY A 121 16.70 5.68 21.76
N ASP A 122 16.69 6.98 22.09
CA ASP A 122 16.10 7.48 23.35
C ASP A 122 14.59 7.66 23.26
N CYS A 123 14.09 8.29 22.19
CA CYS A 123 12.67 8.68 22.09
C CYS A 123 11.91 8.03 20.93
N GLY A 124 12.59 7.21 20.12
CA GLY A 124 12.01 6.49 18.98
C GLY A 124 11.60 7.33 17.78
N ASP A 125 11.71 8.67 17.83
CA ASP A 125 11.38 9.52 16.67
C ASP A 125 12.53 9.55 15.65
N ILE A 126 12.25 9.99 14.43
CA ILE A 126 13.23 9.98 13.34
C ILE A 126 14.33 11.02 13.54
N TYR A 127 15.49 10.76 12.94
CA TYR A 127 16.51 11.77 12.71
C TYR A 127 16.23 12.51 11.39
N ARG A 128 16.41 13.82 11.41
CA ARG A 128 16.26 14.71 10.26
C ARG A 128 17.62 15.32 9.91
N ARG A 129 17.94 15.29 8.62
CA ARG A 129 19.09 15.99 8.04
C ARG A 129 18.85 17.49 8.08
N VAL A 130 19.75 18.23 8.71
CA VAL A 130 19.72 19.68 8.89
C VAL A 130 21.00 20.29 8.35
N TYR A 131 20.86 21.42 7.67
CA TYR A 131 22.01 22.20 7.20
C TYR A 131 22.41 23.22 8.25
N TRP A 132 23.68 23.19 8.66
CA TRP A 132 24.28 24.18 9.54
C TRP A 132 25.20 25.11 8.76
N ASN A 133 25.09 26.40 9.06
CA ASN A 133 26.00 27.41 8.57
C ASN A 133 26.48 28.23 9.77
N ILE A 134 27.64 27.88 10.30
CA ILE A 134 28.22 28.51 11.48
C ILE A 134 29.58 29.08 11.08
N HIS A 135 29.76 30.40 11.21
CA HIS A 135 31.01 31.10 10.92
C HIS A 135 31.62 30.77 9.54
N GLY A 136 30.77 30.60 8.51
CA GLY A 136 31.19 30.27 7.15
C GLY A 136 31.48 28.79 6.89
N ARG A 137 31.45 27.93 7.93
CA ARG A 137 31.50 26.48 7.77
C ARG A 137 30.10 25.94 7.52
N LYS A 138 29.96 25.27 6.38
CA LYS A 138 28.73 24.68 5.89
C LYS A 138 28.81 23.18 6.08
N GLU A 139 28.00 22.63 6.97
CA GLU A 139 28.01 21.20 7.27
C GLU A 139 26.58 20.67 7.34
N PHE A 140 26.42 19.40 6.98
CA PHE A 140 25.16 18.69 7.16
C PHE A 140 25.25 17.80 8.38
N VAL A 141 24.25 17.91 9.24
CA VAL A 141 24.15 17.16 10.49
C VAL A 141 22.78 16.49 10.59
N TRP A 142 22.73 15.39 11.30
CA TRP A 142 21.50 14.64 11.58
C TRP A 142 21.13 14.84 13.05
N ARG A 143 19.88 15.25 13.28
CA ARG A 143 19.35 15.51 14.63
C ARG A 143 17.98 14.90 14.80
N CYS A 144 17.72 14.36 15.99
CA CYS A 144 16.40 13.86 16.37
C CYS A 144 15.33 14.95 16.19
N VAL A 145 14.21 14.61 15.56
CA VAL A 145 13.10 15.54 15.30
C VAL A 145 12.47 16.05 16.59
N THR A 146 12.21 15.18 17.58
CA THR A 146 11.70 15.60 18.89
C THR A 146 12.62 16.65 19.53
N ARG A 147 13.94 16.45 19.45
CA ARG A 147 14.93 17.43 19.95
C ARG A 147 14.90 18.76 19.18
N ILE A 148 14.64 18.74 17.88
CA ILE A 148 14.54 19.96 17.06
C ILE A 148 13.26 20.73 17.39
N GLU A 149 12.13 20.03 17.46
CA GLU A 149 10.79 20.64 17.55
C GLU A 149 10.43 21.02 18.99
N GLN A 150 10.81 20.19 19.97
CA GLN A 150 10.44 20.35 21.39
C GLN A 150 11.63 20.73 22.28
N GLY A 151 12.85 20.71 21.74
CA GLY A 151 14.07 21.13 22.44
C GLY A 151 14.83 19.99 23.13
N PRO A 152 16.03 20.31 23.65
CA PRO A 152 16.96 19.34 24.24
C PRO A 152 16.50 18.79 25.61
N GLU A 153 15.55 19.44 26.27
CA GLU A 153 15.02 18.94 27.55
C GLU A 153 14.19 17.67 27.38
N VAL A 154 13.49 17.55 26.23
CA VAL A 154 12.66 16.37 25.93
C VAL A 154 13.50 15.22 25.39
N CYS A 155 14.49 15.52 24.53
CA CYS A 155 15.36 14.50 23.96
C CYS A 155 16.80 15.01 23.93
N LYS A 156 17.68 14.31 24.65
CA LYS A 156 19.08 14.68 24.85
C LYS A 156 20.03 14.01 23.86
N ASN A 157 19.52 13.08 23.04
CA ASN A 157 20.31 12.32 22.08
C ASN A 157 21.15 13.22 21.15
N ARG A 158 22.34 12.76 20.80
CA ARG A 158 23.43 13.52 20.18
C ARG A 158 23.11 14.05 18.79
N THR A 159 23.84 15.08 18.37
CA THR A 159 23.87 15.54 16.98
C THR A 159 24.95 14.74 16.25
N VAL A 160 24.58 14.08 15.16
CA VAL A 160 25.47 13.21 14.38
C VAL A 160 25.91 13.93 13.11
N LYS A 161 27.18 13.84 12.73
CA LYS A 161 27.62 14.39 11.44
C LYS A 161 27.30 13.43 10.30
N GLU A 162 27.08 13.96 9.10
CA GLU A 162 26.69 13.15 7.95
C GLU A 162 27.77 12.12 7.55
N ASP A 163 29.03 12.51 7.58
CA ASP A 163 30.18 11.64 7.30
C ASP A 163 30.30 10.48 8.32
N GLU A 164 30.07 10.79 9.60
CA GLU A 164 30.03 9.79 10.68
C GLU A 164 28.92 8.76 10.46
N LEU A 165 27.71 9.23 10.15
CA LEU A 165 26.57 8.35 9.89
C LEU A 165 26.78 7.46 8.65
N TYR A 166 27.28 8.04 7.56
CA TYR A 166 27.63 7.27 6.36
C TYR A 166 28.75 6.26 6.64
N GLY A 167 29.76 6.66 7.42
CA GLY A 167 30.84 5.78 7.85
C GLY A 167 30.35 4.58 8.67
N ALA A 168 29.44 4.79 9.62
CA ALA A 168 28.86 3.73 10.42
C ALA A 168 28.08 2.72 9.55
N VAL A 169 27.22 3.23 8.66
CA VAL A 169 26.44 2.40 7.72
C VAL A 169 27.36 1.58 6.81
N MET A 170 28.38 2.21 6.23
CA MET A 170 29.31 1.51 5.33
C MET A 170 30.21 0.52 6.07
N THR A 171 30.56 0.81 7.32
CA THR A 171 31.28 -0.14 8.17
C THR A 171 30.45 -1.40 8.40
N ALA A 172 29.16 -1.23 8.70
CA ALA A 172 28.24 -2.36 8.85
C ALA A 172 28.07 -3.15 7.55
N ILE A 173 27.86 -2.48 6.40
CA ILE A 173 27.73 -3.15 5.10
C ILE A 173 29.01 -3.91 4.71
N ASN A 174 30.19 -3.33 4.90
CA ASN A 174 31.43 -4.01 4.54
C ASN A 174 31.74 -5.17 5.50
N LYS A 175 31.44 -5.04 6.80
CA LYS A 175 31.48 -6.16 7.76
C LYS A 175 30.53 -7.28 7.33
N LEU A 176 29.34 -6.91 6.85
CA LEU A 176 28.37 -7.87 6.34
C LEU A 176 28.93 -8.67 5.15
N LEU A 177 29.46 -7.98 4.14
CA LEU A 177 30.00 -8.60 2.94
C LEU A 177 31.22 -9.49 3.22
N ALA A 178 31.99 -9.17 4.27
CA ALA A 178 33.10 -10.00 4.73
C ALA A 178 32.63 -11.28 5.45
N GLY A 179 31.53 -11.22 6.20
CA GLY A 179 30.94 -12.33 6.97
C GLY A 179 29.79 -13.09 6.28
N GLY A 180 29.54 -12.81 5.00
CA GLY A 180 28.26 -13.10 4.32
C GLY A 180 27.73 -14.54 4.33
N ASN A 181 28.56 -15.55 4.61
CA ASN A 181 28.10 -16.96 4.64
C ASN A 181 27.07 -17.23 5.74
N ASN A 182 27.30 -16.70 6.95
CA ASN A 182 26.38 -16.91 8.07
C ASN A 182 25.07 -16.13 7.83
N MET A 183 25.16 -14.96 7.19
CA MET A 183 24.01 -14.16 6.82
C MET A 183 23.12 -14.85 5.78
N ILE A 184 23.70 -15.40 4.71
CA ILE A 184 22.94 -16.12 3.68
C ILE A 184 22.13 -17.24 4.33
N LYS A 185 22.74 -17.98 5.26
CA LYS A 185 22.05 -19.04 6.00
C LYS A 185 20.88 -18.54 6.84
N THR A 186 21.04 -17.44 7.60
CA THR A 186 19.94 -16.86 8.38
C THR A 186 18.81 -16.34 7.48
N LEU A 187 19.15 -15.80 6.31
CA LEU A 187 18.17 -15.35 5.32
C LEU A 187 17.37 -16.50 4.71
N GLU A 188 18.04 -17.59 4.36
CA GLU A 188 17.40 -18.83 3.87
C GLU A 188 16.46 -19.41 4.94
N GLU A 189 16.86 -19.40 6.22
CA GLU A 189 16.02 -19.86 7.34
C GLU A 189 14.76 -18.98 7.52
N ASN A 190 14.87 -17.66 7.34
CA ASN A 190 13.75 -16.74 7.42
C ASN A 190 12.74 -16.96 6.27
N ILE A 191 13.21 -17.18 5.04
CA ILE A 191 12.34 -17.52 3.90
C ILE A 191 11.57 -18.80 4.17
N HIS A 192 12.23 -19.84 4.71
CA HIS A 192 11.60 -21.13 4.99
C HIS A 192 10.60 -21.12 6.16
N ALA A 193 10.72 -20.17 7.10
CA ALA A 193 9.82 -20.07 8.25
C ALA A 193 8.44 -19.47 7.90
N VAL A 194 8.33 -18.75 6.78
CA VAL A 194 7.09 -18.10 6.33
C VAL A 194 6.37 -19.01 5.34
N ILE A 195 5.62 -19.99 5.87
CA ILE A 195 4.83 -20.92 5.05
C ILE A 195 3.59 -20.18 4.52
N GLY A 196 3.60 -19.85 3.21
CA GLY A 196 2.45 -19.27 2.49
C GLY A 196 1.26 -20.22 2.29
N GLU A 197 1.39 -21.50 2.62
CA GLU A 197 0.33 -22.52 2.43
C GLU A 197 -0.95 -22.19 3.21
N THR A 198 -0.85 -21.52 4.35
CA THR A 198 -2.03 -21.16 5.16
C THR A 198 -2.85 -20.03 4.53
N THR A 199 -2.20 -19.03 3.92
CA THR A 199 -2.88 -17.86 3.34
C THR A 199 -3.51 -18.21 2.01
N GLU A 200 -2.82 -19.01 1.19
CA GLU A 200 -3.36 -19.51 -0.08
C GLU A 200 -4.62 -20.35 0.13
N TYR A 201 -4.63 -21.22 1.14
CA TYR A 201 -5.81 -21.98 1.54
C TYR A 201 -6.97 -21.08 1.96
N GLN A 202 -6.74 -20.08 2.82
CA GLN A 202 -7.78 -19.15 3.27
C GLN A 202 -8.38 -18.33 2.11
N ILE A 203 -7.55 -17.88 1.16
CA ILE A 203 -8.01 -17.17 -0.03
C ILE A 203 -8.88 -18.10 -0.90
N SER A 204 -8.47 -19.36 -1.05
CA SER A 204 -9.25 -20.36 -1.79
C SER A 204 -10.61 -20.64 -1.15
N GLU A 205 -10.67 -20.74 0.17
CA GLU A 205 -11.90 -20.97 0.93
C GLU A 205 -12.88 -19.80 0.78
N ILE A 206 -12.37 -18.56 0.87
CA ILE A 206 -13.19 -17.36 0.67
C ILE A 206 -13.71 -17.28 -0.77
N ASN A 207 -12.89 -17.62 -1.77
CA ASN A 207 -13.34 -17.63 -3.17
C ASN A 207 -14.49 -18.63 -3.39
N ASN A 208 -14.41 -19.82 -2.79
CA ASN A 208 -15.49 -20.81 -2.86
C ASN A 208 -16.78 -20.28 -2.21
N SER A 209 -16.68 -19.68 -1.02
CA SER A 209 -17.83 -19.09 -0.31
C SER A 209 -18.45 -17.92 -1.09
N LEU A 210 -17.63 -17.06 -1.70
CA LEU A 210 -18.10 -15.99 -2.58
C LEU A 210 -18.86 -16.54 -3.79
N GLU A 211 -18.38 -17.61 -4.41
CA GLU A 211 -19.05 -18.21 -5.57
C GLU A 211 -20.42 -18.82 -5.18
N GLU A 212 -20.50 -19.49 -4.03
CA GLU A 212 -21.73 -20.05 -3.50
C GLU A 212 -22.77 -18.97 -3.18
N LYS A 213 -22.37 -17.92 -2.44
CA LYS A 213 -23.26 -16.82 -2.06
C LYS A 213 -23.70 -16.00 -3.27
N GLN A 214 -22.84 -15.82 -4.28
CA GLN A 214 -23.23 -15.18 -5.53
C GLN A 214 -24.29 -16.00 -6.27
N LYS A 215 -24.16 -17.33 -6.33
CA LYS A 215 -25.19 -18.20 -6.92
C LYS A 215 -26.51 -18.13 -6.16
N GLU A 216 -26.45 -18.05 -4.83
CA GLU A 216 -27.63 -17.88 -3.98
C GLU A 216 -28.31 -16.52 -4.20
N LEU A 217 -27.53 -15.44 -4.31
CA LEU A 217 -28.03 -14.10 -4.60
C LEU A 217 -28.77 -14.05 -5.93
N ILE A 218 -28.24 -14.68 -6.98
CA ILE A 218 -28.91 -14.78 -8.28
C ILE A 218 -30.26 -15.51 -8.15
N LYS A 219 -30.32 -16.59 -7.36
CA LYS A 219 -31.57 -17.34 -7.13
C LYS A 219 -32.62 -16.51 -6.39
N LEU A 220 -32.22 -15.75 -5.37
CA LEU A 220 -33.12 -14.89 -4.59
C LEU A 220 -33.58 -13.67 -5.40
N ALA A 221 -32.68 -13.06 -6.16
CA ALA A 221 -32.99 -11.94 -7.05
C ALA A 221 -34.02 -12.33 -8.12
N ASN A 222 -33.87 -13.52 -8.73
CA ASN A 222 -34.85 -14.04 -9.70
C ASN A 222 -36.23 -14.31 -9.08
N LYS A 223 -36.29 -14.56 -7.77
CA LYS A 223 -37.55 -14.78 -7.03
C LYS A 223 -38.14 -13.49 -6.44
N GLY A 224 -37.46 -12.35 -6.56
CA GLY A 224 -37.88 -11.09 -5.97
C GLY A 224 -37.90 -11.08 -4.43
N GLN A 225 -37.13 -11.96 -3.79
CA GLN A 225 -37.02 -12.06 -2.33
C GLN A 225 -35.99 -11.05 -1.78
N ASP A 226 -36.07 -10.78 -0.48
CA ASP A 226 -35.07 -9.96 0.22
C ASP A 226 -33.73 -10.70 0.30
N TYR A 227 -32.65 -9.99 -0.02
CA TYR A 227 -31.28 -10.51 -0.07
C TYR A 227 -30.27 -9.54 0.55
N GLU A 228 -30.72 -8.48 1.25
CA GLU A 228 -29.84 -7.43 1.79
C GLU A 228 -28.72 -8.02 2.65
N HIS A 229 -29.08 -8.92 3.58
CA HIS A 229 -28.11 -9.64 4.44
C HIS A 229 -27.10 -10.47 3.64
N LEU A 230 -27.51 -11.04 2.51
CA LEU A 230 -26.61 -11.82 1.65
C LEU A 230 -25.66 -10.90 0.86
N ALA A 231 -26.12 -9.70 0.49
CA ALA A 231 -25.28 -8.69 -0.16
C ALA A 231 -24.23 -8.15 0.82
N GLU A 232 -24.62 -7.83 2.06
CA GLU A 232 -23.70 -7.43 3.12
C GLU A 232 -22.63 -8.49 3.38
N GLU A 233 -23.01 -9.76 3.49
CA GLU A 233 -22.07 -10.87 3.74
C GLU A 233 -21.10 -11.08 2.55
N ILE A 234 -21.55 -10.87 1.32
CA ILE A 234 -20.66 -10.91 0.13
C ILE A 234 -19.65 -9.77 0.17
N ASP A 235 -20.06 -8.58 0.58
CA ASP A 235 -19.16 -7.43 0.68
C ASP A 235 -18.15 -7.61 1.82
N GLU A 236 -18.57 -8.14 2.99
CA GLU A 236 -17.65 -8.51 4.07
C GLU A 236 -16.60 -9.55 3.64
N LEU A 237 -17.03 -10.58 2.90
CA LEU A 237 -16.10 -11.60 2.38
C LEU A 237 -15.13 -11.02 1.34
N ARG A 238 -15.56 -10.03 0.55
CA ARG A 238 -14.67 -9.33 -0.39
C ARG A 238 -13.63 -8.49 0.32
N ASP A 239 -14.03 -7.75 1.34
CA ASP A 239 -13.11 -6.94 2.15
C ASP A 239 -12.09 -7.85 2.83
N LYS A 240 -12.55 -8.96 3.43
CA LYS A 240 -11.66 -9.97 4.02
C LYS A 240 -10.69 -10.56 3.00
N ARG A 241 -11.18 -10.90 1.80
CA ARG A 241 -10.32 -11.38 0.69
C ARG A 241 -9.27 -10.34 0.31
N GLN A 242 -9.66 -9.07 0.22
CA GLN A 242 -8.77 -7.99 -0.15
C GLN A 242 -7.68 -7.78 0.91
N THR A 243 -8.04 -7.84 2.20
CA THR A 243 -7.07 -7.77 3.30
C THR A 243 -6.06 -8.90 3.22
N LEU A 244 -6.51 -10.15 3.08
CA LEU A 244 -5.61 -11.30 2.96
C LEU A 244 -4.70 -11.23 1.74
N LEU A 245 -5.20 -10.73 0.60
CA LEU A 245 -4.37 -10.52 -0.60
C LEU A 245 -3.29 -9.45 -0.39
N VAL A 246 -3.58 -8.40 0.37
CA VAL A 246 -2.59 -7.37 0.71
C VAL A 246 -1.55 -7.92 1.68
N GLU A 247 -1.96 -8.73 2.66
CA GLU A 247 -1.04 -9.40 3.59
C GLU A 247 -0.13 -10.41 2.85
N ASP A 248 -0.71 -11.25 1.99
CA ASP A 248 0.02 -12.21 1.16
C ASP A 248 1.03 -11.53 0.22
N ALA A 249 0.63 -10.43 -0.42
CA ALA A 249 1.51 -9.61 -1.24
C ALA A 249 2.63 -8.97 -0.41
N SER A 250 2.36 -8.56 0.83
CA SER A 250 3.37 -8.00 1.74
C SER A 250 4.44 -9.04 2.07
N LEU A 251 4.03 -10.26 2.42
CA LEU A 251 4.94 -11.37 2.72
C LEU A 251 5.76 -11.78 1.49
N SER A 252 5.10 -11.92 0.34
CA SER A 252 5.76 -12.25 -0.93
C SER A 252 6.79 -11.18 -1.33
N GLY A 253 6.43 -9.90 -1.19
CA GLY A 253 7.33 -8.78 -1.45
C GLY A 253 8.52 -8.73 -0.50
N GLU A 254 8.37 -9.15 0.75
CA GLU A 254 9.49 -9.32 1.69
C GLU A 254 10.45 -10.42 1.25
N ASN A 255 9.93 -11.57 0.81
CA ASN A 255 10.73 -12.69 0.32
C ASN A 255 11.51 -12.33 -0.95
N GLU A 256 10.88 -11.69 -1.93
CA GLU A 256 11.58 -11.23 -3.15
C GLU A 256 12.72 -10.26 -2.82
N ARG A 257 12.52 -9.36 -1.85
CA ARG A 257 13.57 -8.44 -1.38
C ARG A 257 14.73 -9.16 -0.71
N ILE A 258 14.46 -10.27 -0.02
CA ILE A 258 15.49 -11.11 0.59
C ILE A 258 16.29 -11.83 -0.49
N ASP A 259 15.66 -12.44 -1.48
CA ASP A 259 16.35 -13.11 -2.59
C ASP A 259 17.28 -12.14 -3.34
N ASP A 260 16.78 -10.94 -3.62
CA ASP A 260 17.53 -9.83 -4.20
C ASP A 260 18.78 -9.47 -3.37
N LEU A 261 18.65 -9.53 -2.04
CA LEU A 261 19.73 -9.26 -1.09
C LEU A 261 20.76 -10.40 -1.06
N ILE A 262 20.31 -11.65 -1.07
CA ILE A 262 21.18 -12.84 -1.15
C ILE A 262 22.01 -12.77 -2.44
N GLU A 263 21.39 -12.53 -3.59
CA GLU A 263 22.09 -12.40 -4.87
C GLU A 263 23.14 -11.28 -4.81
N PHE A 264 22.77 -10.15 -4.21
CA PHE A 264 23.67 -9.01 -4.05
C PHE A 264 24.89 -9.34 -3.19
N ILE A 265 24.70 -10.00 -2.04
CA ILE A 265 25.78 -10.40 -1.13
C ILE A 265 26.72 -11.39 -1.83
N CYS A 266 26.16 -12.38 -2.53
CA CYS A 266 26.93 -13.36 -3.30
C CYS A 266 27.80 -12.70 -4.37
N LYS A 267 27.24 -11.73 -5.11
CA LYS A 267 27.94 -11.04 -6.21
C LYS A 267 29.04 -10.08 -5.74
N ASN A 268 28.90 -9.51 -4.55
CA ASN A 268 29.82 -8.50 -4.02
C ASN A 268 30.65 -8.99 -2.82
N LYS A 269 30.70 -10.30 -2.61
CA LYS A 269 31.49 -10.92 -1.55
C LYS A 269 32.94 -10.46 -1.60
N PHE A 270 33.48 -10.09 -0.44
CA PHE A 270 34.86 -9.60 -0.27
C PHE A 270 35.20 -8.30 -1.02
N ARG A 271 34.20 -7.54 -1.50
CA ARG A 271 34.43 -6.20 -2.04
C ARG A 271 34.24 -5.16 -0.94
N THR A 272 35.07 -4.13 -0.97
CA THR A 272 34.84 -2.89 -0.23
C THR A 272 34.04 -1.96 -1.12
N LEU A 273 32.84 -1.57 -0.68
CA LEU A 273 31.97 -0.65 -1.41
C LEU A 273 32.04 0.74 -0.80
N GLU A 274 31.74 1.74 -1.63
CA GLU A 274 31.50 3.12 -1.23
C GLU A 274 30.02 3.37 -0.98
N TYR A 275 29.71 4.47 -0.29
CA TYR A 275 28.33 4.85 0.01
C TYR A 275 27.55 5.14 -1.27
N ASP A 276 26.43 4.44 -1.44
CA ASP A 276 25.44 4.69 -2.48
C ASP A 276 24.04 4.57 -1.90
N ASP A 277 23.19 5.55 -2.16
CA ASP A 277 21.80 5.57 -1.71
C ASP A 277 21.02 4.34 -2.20
N LYS A 278 21.32 3.83 -3.40
CA LYS A 278 20.65 2.61 -3.91
C LYS A 278 21.07 1.38 -3.13
N LEU A 279 22.36 1.28 -2.80
CA LEU A 279 22.91 0.21 -1.98
C LEU A 279 22.26 0.19 -0.59
N VAL A 280 22.22 1.35 0.08
CA VAL A 280 21.61 1.48 1.41
C VAL A 280 20.15 1.08 1.39
N ARG A 281 19.36 1.54 0.41
CA ARG A 281 17.94 1.16 0.29
C ARG A 281 17.72 -0.32 0.05
N LYS A 282 18.67 -1.00 -0.58
CA LYS A 282 18.58 -2.43 -0.85
C LYS A 282 18.86 -3.26 0.41
N ILE A 283 19.82 -2.83 1.24
CA ILE A 283 20.38 -3.66 2.32
C ILE A 283 19.85 -3.27 3.71
N ILE A 284 19.73 -1.98 3.99
CA ILE A 284 19.44 -1.46 5.33
C ILE A 284 17.94 -1.33 5.55
N GLN A 285 17.47 -1.82 6.70
CA GLN A 285 16.11 -1.66 7.17
C GLN A 285 16.00 -0.38 8.01
N SER A 286 16.87 -0.23 9.01
CA SER A 286 16.88 0.94 9.89
C SER A 286 18.27 1.19 10.50
N VAL A 287 18.46 2.42 10.99
CA VAL A 287 19.65 2.87 11.71
C VAL A 287 19.18 3.55 12.99
N THR A 288 19.51 2.99 14.15
CA THR A 288 19.17 3.59 15.44
C THR A 288 20.40 4.26 16.02
N VAL A 289 20.26 5.55 16.35
CA VAL A 289 21.32 6.38 16.91
C VAL A 289 21.22 6.39 18.43
N TYR A 290 22.27 5.97 19.12
CA TYR A 290 22.43 6.11 20.56
C TYR A 290 23.49 7.17 20.90
N GLU A 291 23.71 7.42 22.19
CA GLU A 291 24.65 8.44 22.65
C GLU A 291 26.10 8.11 22.28
N ASP A 292 26.50 6.84 22.29
CA ASP A 292 27.87 6.38 22.06
C ASP A 292 28.01 5.52 20.79
N HIS A 293 27.01 4.74 20.40
CA HIS A 293 27.07 3.81 19.27
C HIS A 293 25.91 3.95 18.27
N PHE A 294 26.00 3.21 17.16
CA PHE A 294 24.90 3.02 16.21
C PHE A 294 24.46 1.56 16.17
N VAL A 295 23.16 1.31 16.10
CA VAL A 295 22.62 -0.01 15.78
C VAL A 295 22.07 0.01 14.35
N ILE A 296 22.69 -0.76 13.47
CA ILE A 296 22.29 -0.91 12.08
C ILE A 296 21.48 -2.19 11.95
N SER A 297 20.20 -2.06 11.61
CA SER A 297 19.32 -3.19 11.31
C SER A 297 19.26 -3.43 9.80
N PHE A 298 19.53 -4.66 9.41
CA PHE A 298 19.50 -5.11 8.03
C PHE A 298 18.11 -5.63 7.69
N LYS A 299 17.72 -5.55 6.41
CA LYS A 299 16.44 -6.14 5.95
C LYS A 299 16.36 -7.65 6.17
N SER A 300 17.50 -8.28 6.41
CA SER A 300 17.61 -9.67 6.78
C SER A 300 17.26 -9.99 8.24
N GLY A 301 17.01 -8.98 9.07
CA GLY A 301 16.78 -9.14 10.50
C GLY A 301 18.03 -9.20 11.37
N ILE A 302 19.23 -9.11 10.81
CA ILE A 302 20.46 -8.98 11.61
C ILE A 302 20.62 -7.54 12.09
N GLU A 303 21.05 -7.38 13.33
CA GLU A 303 21.44 -6.10 13.89
C GLU A 303 22.94 -6.09 14.17
N MET A 304 23.58 -4.95 13.87
CA MET A 304 25.00 -4.75 14.16
C MET A 304 25.21 -3.44 14.90
N GLU A 305 25.90 -3.54 16.03
CA GLU A 305 26.39 -2.40 16.79
C GLU A 305 27.73 -1.92 16.22
N ILE A 306 27.86 -0.61 15.98
CA ILE A 306 29.03 0.06 15.39
C ILE A 306 29.47 1.23 16.26
#